data_AF-A0A9W6YBE7-F1
#
_entry.id   AF-A0A9W6YBE7-F1
#
_cell.length_a   1.000
_cell.length_b   1.000
_cell.length_c   1.000
_cell.angle_alpha   90.00
_cell.angle_beta   90.00
_cell.angle_gamma   90.00
#
_symmetry.space_group_name_H-M   'P 1'
#
loop_
_entity.id
_entity.type
_entity.pdbx_description
1 polymer ?
#
loop_
_entity_poly.entity_id
_entity_poly.type
_entity_poly.pdbx_seq_one_letter_code
_entity_poly.pdbx_strand_id
1 'polypeptide(L)'
;MAWRCSALSNDGLVDNLARAGIVQSQRVARAMKATDRAQYVASATEGGLDVVPAAQAYQDAPQRLGFEQTISAPHMHAYALELADVAIHNVQHPRVLDVGAGSGYLTACLGHLVDQDGGRVFGIERIPQLAHLALKNIERADGDLVRRGIVSVERTLS
;
A
#
# COMPACT_ATOMS: atom_id res chain seq x y z
N MET A 1 12.34 -15.47 -5.23
CA MET A 1 12.23 -15.28 -6.70
C MET A 1 11.08 -14.32 -7.00
N ALA A 2 11.29 -13.00 -6.90
CA ALA A 2 10.22 -12.00 -6.92
C ALA A 2 9.83 -11.47 -8.32
N TRP A 3 10.75 -11.43 -9.29
CA TRP A 3 10.51 -10.75 -10.58
C TRP A 3 9.40 -11.33 -11.48
N ARG A 4 8.81 -12.48 -11.12
CA ARG A 4 7.89 -13.25 -11.97
C ARG A 4 6.44 -12.76 -11.91
N CYS A 5 6.06 -11.94 -10.93
CA CYS A 5 4.66 -11.54 -10.78
C CYS A 5 4.29 -10.24 -11.50
N SER A 6 5.25 -9.58 -12.16
CA SER A 6 5.04 -8.33 -12.89
C SER A 6 3.91 -8.42 -13.92
N ALA A 7 3.17 -7.34 -14.12
CA ALA A 7 2.06 -7.26 -15.09
C ALA A 7 1.98 -5.89 -15.77
N LEU A 8 0.94 -5.69 -16.60
CA LEU A 8 0.64 -4.41 -17.25
C LEU A 8 -0.52 -3.66 -16.60
N SER A 9 -1.13 -4.23 -15.57
CA SER A 9 -2.24 -3.65 -14.80
C SER A 9 -2.17 -4.09 -13.33
N ASN A 10 -2.85 -3.35 -12.45
CA ASN A 10 -2.94 -3.70 -11.04
C ASN A 10 -3.61 -5.08 -10.84
N ASP A 11 -4.72 -5.33 -11.52
CA ASP A 11 -5.42 -6.61 -11.45
C ASP A 11 -4.55 -7.77 -11.92
N GLY A 12 -3.85 -7.60 -13.05
CA GLY A 12 -2.93 -8.62 -13.56
C GLY A 12 -1.77 -8.90 -12.60
N LEU A 13 -1.27 -7.88 -11.91
CA LEU A 13 -0.23 -8.02 -10.89
C LEU A 13 -0.74 -8.85 -9.71
N VAL A 14 -1.94 -8.54 -9.21
CA VAL A 14 -2.55 -9.29 -8.10
C VAL A 14 -2.88 -10.72 -8.52
N ASP A 15 -3.39 -10.93 -9.74
CA ASP A 15 -3.68 -12.25 -10.28
C ASP A 15 -2.39 -13.10 -10.44
N ASN A 16 -1.28 -12.48 -10.82
CA ASN A 16 0.01 -13.15 -10.87
C ASN A 16 0.52 -13.56 -9.49
N LEU A 17 0.38 -12.68 -8.49
CA LEU A 17 0.73 -12.98 -7.11
C LEU A 17 -0.13 -14.13 -6.56
N ALA A 18 -1.41 -14.18 -6.92
CA ALA A 18 -2.30 -15.27 -6.56
C ALA A 18 -1.90 -16.60 -7.23
N ARG A 19 -1.60 -16.58 -8.54
CA ARG A 19 -1.09 -17.75 -9.27
C ARG A 19 0.24 -18.27 -8.73
N ALA A 20 1.05 -17.39 -8.16
CA ALA A 20 2.30 -17.74 -7.49
C ALA A 20 2.10 -18.26 -6.05
N GLY A 21 0.88 -18.30 -5.53
CA GLY A 21 0.57 -18.72 -4.16
C GLY A 21 0.99 -17.72 -3.08
N ILE A 22 1.27 -16.47 -3.47
CA ILE A 22 1.68 -15.40 -2.54
C ILE A 22 0.46 -14.71 -1.96
N VAL A 23 -0.53 -14.39 -2.79
CA VAL A 23 -1.87 -13.96 -2.35
C VAL A 23 -2.78 -15.18 -2.32
N GLN A 24 -3.34 -15.48 -1.17
CA GLN A 24 -4.18 -16.65 -0.93
C GLN A 24 -5.57 -16.24 -0.43
N SER A 25 -5.64 -15.19 0.39
CA SER A 25 -6.90 -14.67 0.92
C SER A 25 -7.66 -13.83 -0.10
N GLN A 26 -8.97 -14.08 -0.23
CA GLN A 26 -9.87 -13.23 -1.02
C GLN A 26 -10.02 -11.83 -0.43
N ARG A 27 -9.80 -11.66 0.88
CA ARG A 27 -9.80 -10.33 1.52
C ARG A 27 -8.57 -9.54 1.09
N VAL A 28 -7.39 -10.18 1.09
CA VAL A 28 -6.13 -9.59 0.62
C VAL A 28 -6.17 -9.26 -0.86
N ALA A 29 -6.62 -10.20 -1.70
CA ALA A 29 -6.74 -9.97 -3.14
C ALA A 29 -7.63 -8.77 -3.46
N ARG A 30 -8.80 -8.65 -2.80
CA ARG A 30 -9.70 -7.49 -2.98
C ARG A 30 -9.06 -6.19 -2.52
N ALA A 31 -8.40 -6.18 -1.36
CA ALA A 31 -7.71 -4.99 -0.86
C ALA A 31 -6.61 -4.50 -1.82
N MET A 32 -5.77 -5.41 -2.31
CA MET A 32 -4.70 -5.04 -3.26
C MET A 32 -5.25 -4.61 -4.63
N LYS A 33 -6.37 -5.18 -5.09
CA LYS A 33 -7.03 -4.75 -6.34
C LYS A 33 -7.67 -3.37 -6.21
N ALA A 34 -8.26 -3.06 -5.05
CA ALA A 34 -8.84 -1.75 -4.77
C ALA A 34 -7.78 -0.64 -4.71
N THR A 35 -6.59 -0.95 -4.20
CA THR A 35 -5.47 0.00 -4.11
C THR A 35 -4.58 -0.07 -5.37
N ASP A 36 -4.89 0.73 -6.40
CA ASP A 36 -4.06 0.75 -7.62
C ASP A 36 -2.65 1.28 -7.34
N ARG A 37 -1.66 0.38 -7.40
CA ARG A 37 -0.26 0.69 -7.10
C ARG A 37 0.31 1.85 -7.92
N ALA A 38 -0.15 2.09 -9.15
CA ALA A 38 0.32 3.21 -9.95
C ALA A 38 0.06 4.57 -9.27
N GLN A 39 -1.03 4.69 -8.50
CA GLN A 39 -1.36 5.90 -7.76
C GLN A 39 -0.44 6.16 -6.57
N TYR A 40 0.36 5.18 -6.16
CA TYR A 40 1.29 5.29 -5.02
C TYR A 40 2.75 5.42 -5.44
N VAL A 41 3.03 5.18 -6.73
CA VAL A 41 4.34 5.35 -7.35
C VAL A 41 4.45 6.71 -8.04
N ALA A 42 3.37 7.15 -8.72
CA ALA A 42 3.39 8.31 -9.62
C ALA A 42 3.45 9.70 -8.95
N SER A 43 3.40 9.80 -7.63
CA SER A 43 3.48 11.08 -6.91
C SER A 43 4.84 11.35 -6.28
N ALA A 44 5.69 10.32 -6.16
CA ALA A 44 7.09 10.48 -5.78
C ALA A 44 7.88 11.32 -6.80
N THR A 45 7.25 11.63 -7.94
CA THR A 45 7.81 12.31 -9.10
C THR A 45 7.62 13.83 -9.07
N GLU A 46 6.82 14.39 -8.16
CA GLU A 46 6.75 15.86 -7.96
C GLU A 46 7.93 16.33 -7.09
N GLY A 47 9.12 16.33 -7.68
CA GLY A 47 10.35 16.75 -6.98
C GLY A 47 11.66 16.65 -7.77
N GLY A 48 11.64 16.15 -9.01
CA GLY A 48 12.81 16.17 -9.90
C GLY A 48 13.82 15.03 -9.70
N LEU A 49 13.50 13.98 -8.96
CA LEU A 49 14.33 12.76 -8.87
C LEU A 49 13.51 11.54 -9.30
N ASP A 50 13.97 10.91 -10.38
CA ASP A 50 13.56 9.60 -10.90
C ASP A 50 12.07 9.44 -11.20
N VAL A 51 11.65 9.85 -12.40
CA VAL A 51 10.35 9.46 -12.96
C VAL A 51 10.31 7.94 -13.10
N VAL A 52 9.61 7.25 -12.20
CA VAL A 52 9.26 5.84 -12.41
C VAL A 52 8.17 5.82 -13.48
N PRO A 53 8.43 5.26 -14.68
CA PRO A 53 7.41 5.17 -15.72
C PRO A 53 6.18 4.45 -15.20
N ALA A 54 4.98 4.86 -15.62
CA ALA A 54 3.73 4.17 -15.25
C ALA A 54 3.80 2.66 -15.54
N ALA A 55 4.52 2.26 -16.60
CA ALA A 55 4.78 0.86 -16.94
C ALA A 55 5.60 0.07 -15.89
N GLN A 56 6.35 0.74 -15.02
CA GLN A 56 7.12 0.12 -13.94
C GLN A 56 6.32 -0.01 -12.63
N ALA A 57 5.17 0.67 -12.51
CA ALA A 57 4.35 0.60 -11.29
C ALA A 57 3.91 -0.82 -10.94
N TYR A 58 3.72 -1.66 -11.97
CA TYR A 58 3.25 -3.04 -11.84
C TYR A 58 4.37 -4.08 -11.94
N GLN A 59 5.63 -3.66 -11.85
CA GLN A 59 6.74 -4.59 -11.71
C GLN A 59 6.79 -5.12 -10.27
N ASP A 60 7.01 -6.42 -10.12
CA ASP A 60 7.20 -7.03 -8.81
C ASP A 60 8.61 -6.78 -8.25
N ALA A 61 8.91 -5.51 -8.04
CA ALA A 61 10.19 -4.98 -7.56
C ALA A 61 9.99 -3.68 -6.77
N PRO A 62 10.92 -3.33 -5.86
CA PRO A 62 10.88 -2.03 -5.20
C PRO A 62 11.06 -0.88 -6.18
N GLN A 63 10.38 0.24 -5.93
CA GLN A 63 10.50 1.47 -6.74
C GLN A 63 10.93 2.64 -5.86
N ARG A 64 11.79 3.54 -6.35
CA ARG A 64 12.30 4.67 -5.57
C ARG A 64 11.20 5.67 -5.24
N LEU A 65 11.22 6.21 -4.02
CA LEU A 65 10.34 7.29 -3.56
C LEU A 65 11.09 8.62 -3.32
N GLY A 66 12.41 8.64 -3.54
CA GLY A 66 13.30 9.67 -3.01
C GLY A 66 13.65 9.41 -1.54
N PHE A 67 14.44 10.32 -0.95
CA PHE A 67 14.85 10.26 0.48
C PHE A 67 15.49 8.93 0.90
N GLU A 68 16.19 8.28 -0.03
CA GLU A 68 16.79 6.94 0.14
C GLU A 68 15.76 5.83 0.48
N GLN A 69 14.47 6.08 0.24
CA GLN A 69 13.40 5.12 0.46
C GLN A 69 12.86 4.54 -0.85
N THR A 70 12.23 3.38 -0.72
CA THR A 70 11.53 2.70 -1.81
C THR A 70 10.15 2.25 -1.35
N ILE A 71 9.16 2.30 -2.24
CA ILE A 71 7.95 1.50 -2.06
C ILE A 71 8.33 0.04 -2.28
N SER A 72 8.01 -0.81 -1.29
CA SER A 72 8.34 -2.23 -1.33
C SER A 72 7.74 -2.93 -2.54
N ALA A 73 8.36 -4.04 -2.94
CA ALA A 73 7.85 -4.89 -4.00
C ALA A 73 6.43 -5.40 -3.67
N PRO A 74 5.53 -5.53 -4.66
CA PRO A 74 4.19 -6.09 -4.51
C PRO A 74 4.11 -7.37 -3.66
N HIS A 75 4.99 -8.36 -3.87
CA HIS A 75 4.97 -9.58 -3.05
C HIS A 75 5.25 -9.33 -1.56
N MET A 76 6.08 -8.33 -1.21
CA MET A 76 6.34 -7.98 0.18
C MET A 76 5.10 -7.41 0.86
N HIS A 77 4.33 -6.57 0.15
CA HIS A 77 3.05 -6.08 0.66
C HIS A 77 2.03 -7.22 0.77
N ALA A 78 1.98 -8.13 -0.21
CA ALA A 78 1.11 -9.30 -0.14
C ALA A 78 1.41 -10.15 1.11
N TYR A 79 2.67 -10.46 1.39
CA TYR A 79 3.04 -11.19 2.61
C TYR A 79 2.62 -10.46 3.90
N ALA A 80 2.83 -9.15 3.97
CA ALA A 80 2.40 -8.36 5.13
C ALA A 80 0.88 -8.38 5.31
N LEU A 81 0.12 -8.26 4.21
CA LEU A 81 -1.34 -8.27 4.22
C LEU A 81 -1.91 -9.64 4.58
N GLU A 82 -1.35 -10.74 4.08
CA GLU A 82 -1.76 -12.10 4.47
C GLU A 82 -1.55 -12.34 5.97
N LEU A 83 -0.40 -11.94 6.51
CA LEU A 83 -0.13 -12.04 7.95
C LEU A 83 -1.08 -11.14 8.76
N ALA A 84 -1.35 -9.93 8.28
CA ALA A 84 -2.30 -9.02 8.92
C ALA A 84 -3.73 -9.59 8.91
N ASP A 85 -4.20 -10.14 7.79
CA ASP A 85 -5.53 -10.76 7.67
C ASP A 85 -5.66 -11.93 8.67
N VAL A 86 -4.65 -12.80 8.77
CA VAL A 86 -4.62 -13.86 9.79
C VAL A 86 -4.74 -13.29 11.21
N ALA A 87 -4.08 -12.17 11.50
CA ALA A 87 -4.14 -11.56 12.83
C ALA A 87 -5.49 -10.88 13.14
N ILE A 88 -6.19 -10.34 12.14
CA ILE A 88 -7.34 -9.44 12.35
C ILE A 88 -8.69 -9.98 11.86
N HIS A 89 -8.74 -11.05 11.06
CA HIS A 89 -9.99 -11.52 10.42
C HIS A 89 -11.14 -11.87 11.38
N ASN A 90 -10.84 -12.20 12.64
CA ASN A 90 -11.84 -12.49 13.68
C ASN A 90 -11.91 -11.39 14.76
N VAL A 91 -11.25 -10.26 14.55
CA VAL A 91 -11.24 -9.13 15.49
C VAL A 91 -12.34 -8.16 15.08
N GLN A 92 -13.21 -7.79 16.01
CA GLN A 92 -14.19 -6.72 15.77
C GLN A 92 -13.49 -5.36 15.85
N HIS A 93 -13.75 -4.49 14.88
CA HIS A 93 -13.19 -3.13 14.81
C HIS A 93 -11.66 -3.09 14.98
N PRO A 94 -10.89 -3.86 14.17
CA PRO A 94 -9.45 -3.98 14.34
C PRO A 94 -8.76 -2.62 14.21
N ARG A 95 -7.75 -2.38 15.05
CA ARG A 95 -6.91 -1.18 15.00
C ARG A 95 -5.51 -1.58 14.61
N VAL A 96 -5.03 -1.09 13.48
CA VAL A 96 -3.73 -1.47 12.91
C VAL A 96 -2.81 -0.25 12.87
N LEU A 97 -1.54 -0.44 13.22
CA LEU A 97 -0.50 0.58 13.12
C LEU A 97 0.49 0.17 12.02
N ASP A 98 0.68 1.04 11.04
CA ASP A 98 1.67 0.91 9.97
C ASP A 98 2.86 1.84 10.24
N VAL A 99 4.02 1.25 10.56
CA VAL A 99 5.23 1.99 10.94
C VAL A 99 6.16 2.12 9.73
N GLY A 100 6.37 3.36 9.28
CA GLY A 100 7.10 3.64 8.04
C GLY A 100 6.17 3.64 6.84
N ALA A 101 5.12 4.47 6.88
CA ALA A 101 4.08 4.52 5.86
C ALA A 101 4.62 4.80 4.45
N GLY A 102 5.74 5.52 4.31
CA GLY A 102 6.44 5.75 3.04
C GLY A 102 5.54 6.34 1.96
N SER A 103 5.13 5.52 0.99
CA SER A 103 4.20 5.94 -0.09
C SER A 103 2.73 6.01 0.33
N GLY A 104 2.35 5.40 1.46
CA GLY A 104 0.96 5.20 1.89
C GLY A 104 0.27 3.95 1.32
N TYR A 105 0.94 3.19 0.44
CA TYR A 105 0.32 2.04 -0.24
C TYR A 105 -0.15 0.93 0.72
N LEU A 106 0.72 0.50 1.63
CA LEU A 106 0.37 -0.56 2.58
C LEU A 106 -0.70 -0.07 3.55
N THR A 107 -0.60 1.18 4.01
CA THR A 107 -1.61 1.82 4.87
C THR A 107 -3.00 1.79 4.23
N ALA A 108 -3.11 2.12 2.94
CA ALA A 108 -4.37 2.07 2.20
C ALA A 108 -4.89 0.63 1.99
N CYS A 109 -4.01 -0.32 1.65
CA CYS A 109 -4.39 -1.73 1.54
C CYS A 109 -4.93 -2.27 2.86
N LEU A 110 -4.28 -1.95 3.98
CA LEU A 110 -4.78 -2.29 5.31
C LEU A 110 -6.13 -1.61 5.59
N GLY A 111 -6.31 -0.37 5.12
CA GLY A 111 -7.58 0.36 5.23
C GLY A 111 -8.74 -0.40 4.58
N HIS A 112 -8.58 -0.83 3.33
CA HIS A 112 -9.55 -1.69 2.64
C HIS A 112 -9.73 -3.04 3.34
N LEU A 113 -8.67 -3.59 3.93
CA LEU A 113 -8.74 -4.85 4.65
C LEU A 113 -9.60 -4.76 5.91
N VAL A 114 -9.52 -3.66 6.67
CA VAL A 114 -10.24 -3.45 7.93
C VAL A 114 -11.61 -2.80 7.77
N ASP A 115 -11.88 -2.13 6.65
CA ASP A 115 -13.15 -1.40 6.41
C ASP A 115 -14.37 -2.33 6.59
N GLN A 116 -14.28 -3.53 6.03
CA GLN A 116 -15.34 -4.55 6.11
C GLN A 116 -15.66 -5.01 7.55
N ASP A 117 -14.74 -4.80 8.50
CA ASP A 117 -14.93 -5.14 9.92
C ASP A 117 -15.09 -3.87 10.80
N GLY A 118 -15.26 -2.70 10.18
CA GLY A 118 -15.38 -1.41 10.84
C GLY A 118 -14.14 -1.00 11.63
N GLY A 119 -12.96 -1.41 11.17
CA GLY A 119 -11.68 -1.12 11.81
C GLY A 119 -11.04 0.19 11.35
N ARG A 120 -9.82 0.44 11.82
CA ARG A 120 -9.03 1.65 11.52
C ARG A 120 -7.54 1.33 11.38
N VAL A 121 -6.87 2.10 10.53
CA VAL A 121 -5.43 2.03 10.29
C VAL A 121 -4.80 3.40 10.57
N PHE A 122 -3.73 3.37 11.34
CA PHE A 122 -2.92 4.53 11.68
C PHE A 122 -1.55 4.33 11.03
N GLY A 123 -1.18 5.15 10.07
CA GLY A 123 0.17 5.18 9.50
C GLY A 123 1.04 6.20 10.23
N ILE A 124 2.32 5.87 10.46
CA ILE A 124 3.30 6.84 10.95
C ILE A 124 4.52 6.89 10.04
N GLU A 125 5.03 8.09 9.79
CA GLU A 125 6.21 8.32 8.96
C GLU A 125 7.11 9.40 9.57
N ARG A 126 8.42 9.15 9.57
CA ARG A 126 9.40 10.07 10.16
C ARG A 126 9.87 11.14 9.17
N ILE A 127 9.95 10.81 7.88
CA ILE A 127 10.41 11.73 6.83
C ILE A 127 9.23 12.63 6.46
N PRO A 128 9.28 13.95 6.73
CA PRO A 128 8.13 14.84 6.56
C PRO A 128 7.56 14.83 5.13
N GLN A 129 8.45 14.76 4.15
CA GLN A 129 8.10 14.71 2.73
C GLN A 129 7.38 13.42 2.36
N LEU A 130 7.75 12.28 2.96
CA LEU A 130 7.05 11.01 2.74
C LEU A 130 5.72 10.96 3.51
N ALA A 131 5.63 11.55 4.70
CA ALA A 131 4.36 11.66 5.41
C ALA A 131 3.34 12.46 4.57
N HIS A 132 3.77 13.58 3.98
CA HIS A 132 2.94 14.35 3.07
C HIS A 132 2.61 13.59 1.77
N LEU A 133 3.58 12.88 1.20
CA LEU A 133 3.41 12.04 0.02
C LEU A 133 2.35 10.96 0.26
N ALA A 134 2.43 10.25 1.38
CA ALA A 134 1.49 9.21 1.77
C ALA A 134 0.06 9.75 1.87
N LEU A 135 -0.14 10.85 2.60
CA LEU A 135 -1.46 11.49 2.69
C LEU A 135 -1.99 11.90 1.32
N LYS A 136 -1.17 12.59 0.50
CA LYS A 136 -1.56 13.01 -0.84
C LYS A 136 -1.95 11.83 -1.74
N ASN A 137 -1.24 10.71 -1.64
CA ASN A 137 -1.55 9.49 -2.39
C ASN A 137 -2.88 8.89 -2.00
N ILE A 138 -3.07 8.70 -0.69
CA ILE A 138 -4.29 8.09 -0.16
C ILE A 138 -5.47 9.02 -0.45
N GLU A 139 -5.34 10.33 -0.28
CA GLU A 139 -6.42 11.28 -0.60
C GLU A 139 -6.82 11.23 -2.08
N ARG A 140 -5.85 11.09 -2.99
CA ARG A 140 -6.09 11.00 -4.42
C ARG A 140 -6.72 9.67 -4.84
N ALA A 141 -6.18 8.56 -4.35
CA ALA A 141 -6.53 7.21 -4.81
C ALA A 141 -7.70 6.61 -4.01
N ASP A 142 -7.69 6.83 -2.70
CA ASP A 142 -8.50 6.13 -1.70
C ASP A 142 -9.09 7.11 -0.67
N GLY A 143 -9.36 8.35 -1.09
CA GLY A 143 -9.73 9.44 -0.18
C GLY A 143 -11.02 9.21 0.60
N ASP A 144 -11.85 8.24 0.19
CA ASP A 144 -12.99 7.78 0.99
C ASP A 144 -12.56 7.23 2.35
N LEU A 145 -11.48 6.45 2.40
CA LEU A 145 -10.94 5.87 3.64
C LEU A 145 -10.52 6.97 4.64
N VAL A 146 -9.97 8.08 4.13
CA VAL A 146 -9.61 9.24 4.94
C VAL A 146 -10.85 9.98 5.42
N ARG A 147 -11.79 10.30 4.52
CA ARG A 147 -13.03 11.03 4.86
C ARG A 147 -13.87 10.31 5.90
N ARG A 148 -13.91 8.97 5.85
CA ARG A 148 -14.62 8.13 6.83
C ARG A 148 -13.83 7.87 8.11
N GLY A 149 -12.58 8.34 8.19
CA GLY A 149 -11.71 8.17 9.36
C GLY A 149 -11.25 6.73 9.59
N ILE A 150 -11.22 5.93 8.52
CA ILE A 150 -10.69 4.56 8.51
C ILE A 150 -9.17 4.61 8.46
N VAL A 151 -8.60 5.50 7.65
CA VAL A 151 -7.15 5.66 7.51
C VAL A 151 -6.72 7.06 7.92
N SER A 152 -5.64 7.14 8.70
CA SER A 152 -4.89 8.37 8.92
C SER A 152 -3.39 8.11 8.76
N VAL A 153 -2.63 9.15 8.41
CA VAL A 153 -1.16 9.11 8.43
C VAL A 153 -0.65 10.33 9.18
N GLU A 154 0.23 10.11 10.16
CA GLU A 154 0.81 11.16 10.99
C GLU A 154 2.33 11.19 10.86
N ARG A 155 2.90 12.40 10.97
CA ARG A 155 4.33 12.58 11.09
C ARG A 155 4.76 12.33 12.54
N THR A 156 5.78 11.50 12.75
CA THR A 156 6.40 11.38 14.07
C THR A 156 7.30 12.58 14.35
N LEU A 157 7.15 13.19 15.52
CA LEU A 157 8.07 14.20 16.04
C LEU A 157 9.28 13.48 16.65
N SER A 158 10.38 13.41 15.91
CA SER A 158 11.70 12.98 16.42
C SER A 158 12.65 14.16 16.46
#